data_AF-A0AA43IM68-F1
#
_entry.id   AF-A0AA43IM68-F1
#
_cell.length_a   1.000
_cell.length_b   1.000
_cell.length_c   1.000
_cell.angle_alpha   90.00
_cell.angle_beta   90.00
_cell.angle_gamma   90.00
#
_symmetry.space_group_name_H-M   'P 1'
#
loop_
_entity.id
_entity.type
_entity.pdbx_description
1 polymer ?
#
loop_
_entity_poly.entity_id
_entity_poly.type
_entity_poly.pdbx_seq_one_letter_code
_entity_poly.pdbx_strand_id
1 'polypeptide(L)'
;MAKKEEHKHELLENPEALKEKLAGAETWIESNPRTVIGIVSAILLIIGGYFGFNYYKESQNVLAQKEMFQAVFYFEADSLDKALNGDGNNLGFLAIIEDYGITDAGNLSNYYAGVCFLKQGKYALARLYLEDFSSDDLLVQARAYSLLGDTYMEENNYED
;
A
#
# COMPACT_ATOMS: atom_id res chain seq x y z
N MET A 1 -32.00 4.51 12.93
CA MET A 1 -30.85 3.96 13.68
C MET A 1 -31.29 3.32 15.01
N ALA A 2 -32.25 3.89 15.76
CA ALA A 2 -32.74 3.34 17.04
C ALA A 2 -33.29 1.88 17.00
N LYS A 3 -34.04 1.50 15.96
CA LYS A 3 -34.69 0.17 15.84
C LYS A 3 -33.72 -1.03 15.77
N LYS A 4 -32.45 -0.80 15.39
CA LYS A 4 -31.46 -1.88 15.22
C LYS A 4 -30.72 -2.19 16.52
N GLU A 5 -30.69 -1.26 17.47
CA GLU A 5 -30.10 -1.44 18.80
C GLU A 5 -31.09 -2.13 19.75
N GLU A 6 -32.37 -1.73 19.73
CA GLU A 6 -33.44 -2.36 20.52
C GLU A 6 -33.55 -3.88 20.27
N HIS A 7 -33.54 -4.27 19.00
CA HIS A 7 -33.65 -5.67 18.59
C HIS A 7 -32.41 -6.51 18.96
N LYS A 8 -31.25 -5.85 19.12
CA LYS A 8 -29.98 -6.47 19.51
C LYS A 8 -29.93 -6.67 21.02
N HIS A 9 -30.50 -5.74 21.79
CA HIS A 9 -30.64 -5.85 23.24
C HIS A 9 -31.65 -6.96 23.63
N GLU A 10 -32.82 -7.05 22.99
CA GLU A 10 -33.79 -8.13 23.23
C GLU A 10 -33.22 -9.55 22.98
N LEU A 11 -32.35 -9.69 21.97
CA LEU A 11 -31.69 -10.96 21.64
C LEU A 11 -30.65 -11.38 22.67
N LEU A 12 -30.05 -10.42 23.38
CA LEU A 12 -29.04 -10.68 24.41
C LEU A 12 -29.67 -10.88 25.80
N GLU A 13 -30.83 -10.29 26.04
CA GLU A 13 -31.56 -10.38 27.31
C GLU A 13 -32.54 -11.57 27.36
N ASN A 14 -32.95 -12.13 26.21
CA ASN A 14 -33.81 -13.30 26.13
C ASN A 14 -33.00 -14.59 25.77
N PRO A 15 -32.67 -15.43 26.76
CA PRO A 15 -31.91 -16.66 26.55
C PRO A 15 -32.65 -17.69 25.68
N GLU A 16 -33.98 -17.68 25.65
CA GLU A 16 -34.77 -18.60 24.81
C GLU A 16 -34.71 -18.20 23.33
N ALA A 17 -34.82 -16.90 23.04
CA ALA A 17 -34.70 -16.37 21.69
C ALA A 17 -33.28 -16.56 21.12
N LEU A 18 -32.25 -16.44 21.97
CA LEU A 18 -30.87 -16.76 21.59
C LEU A 18 -30.72 -18.26 21.28
N LYS A 19 -31.26 -19.13 22.13
CA LYS A 19 -31.21 -20.59 21.97
C LYS A 19 -31.92 -21.06 20.69
N GLU A 20 -33.07 -20.48 20.36
CA GLU A 20 -33.81 -20.82 19.14
C GLU A 20 -33.01 -20.45 17.87
N LYS A 21 -32.38 -19.27 17.84
CA LYS A 21 -31.51 -18.88 16.72
C LYS A 21 -30.26 -19.73 16.61
N LEU A 22 -29.65 -20.10 17.73
CA LEU A 22 -28.50 -21.00 17.75
C LEU A 22 -28.89 -22.40 17.24
N ALA A 23 -30.01 -22.96 17.70
CA ALA A 23 -30.52 -24.24 17.23
C ALA A 23 -30.82 -24.22 15.72
N GLY A 24 -31.36 -23.12 15.21
CA GLY A 24 -31.58 -22.92 13.77
C GLY A 24 -30.27 -22.90 12.97
N ALA A 25 -29.23 -22.23 13.50
CA ALA A 25 -27.91 -22.20 12.89
C ALA A 25 -27.21 -23.57 12.93
N GLU A 26 -27.28 -24.27 14.07
CA GLU A 26 -26.76 -25.64 14.23
C GLU A 26 -27.41 -26.60 13.24
N THR A 27 -28.75 -26.58 13.15
CA THR A 27 -29.50 -27.43 12.21
C THR A 27 -29.14 -27.12 10.76
N TRP A 28 -28.91 -25.86 10.41
CA TRP A 28 -28.48 -25.48 9.06
C TRP A 28 -27.06 -25.95 8.74
N ILE A 29 -26.13 -25.84 9.70
CA ILE A 29 -24.75 -26.33 9.58
C ILE A 29 -24.74 -27.84 9.38
N GLU A 30 -25.49 -28.59 10.20
CA GLU A 30 -25.59 -30.04 10.11
C GLU A 30 -26.22 -30.52 8.80
N SER A 31 -27.20 -29.77 8.28
CA SER A 31 -27.85 -30.11 7.00
C SER A 31 -27.05 -29.72 5.77
N ASN A 32 -26.05 -28.83 5.89
CA ASN A 32 -25.25 -28.32 4.76
C ASN A 32 -23.72 -28.47 4.96
N PRO A 33 -23.20 -29.65 5.35
CA PRO A 33 -21.81 -29.81 5.75
C PRO A 33 -20.82 -29.49 4.62
N ARG A 34 -21.16 -29.82 3.37
CA ARG A 34 -20.31 -29.50 2.19
C ARG A 34 -20.20 -28.00 1.96
N THR A 35 -21.30 -27.27 2.12
CA THR A 35 -21.32 -25.81 1.98
C THR A 35 -20.52 -25.14 3.09
N VAL A 36 -20.70 -25.59 4.33
CA VAL A 36 -19.94 -25.08 5.48
C VAL A 36 -18.44 -25.32 5.31
N ILE A 37 -18.03 -26.54 4.93
CA ILE A 37 -16.62 -26.85 4.66
C ILE A 37 -16.09 -25.96 3.53
N GLY A 38 -16.86 -25.76 2.45
CA GLY A 38 -16.48 -24.87 1.35
C GLY A 38 -16.25 -23.42 1.80
N ILE A 39 -17.17 -22.87 2.60
CA ILE A 39 -17.07 -21.51 3.14
C ILE A 39 -15.85 -21.38 4.06
N VAL A 40 -15.68 -22.29 5.02
CA VAL A 40 -14.54 -22.27 5.95
C VAL A 40 -13.22 -22.40 5.19
N SER A 41 -13.15 -23.30 4.20
CA SER A 41 -11.94 -23.47 3.37
C SER A 41 -11.63 -22.20 2.57
N ALA A 42 -12.63 -21.54 1.99
CA ALA A 42 -12.44 -20.29 1.27
C ALA A 42 -11.93 -19.17 2.19
N ILE A 43 -12.48 -19.05 3.40
CA ILE A 43 -12.01 -18.09 4.41
C ILE A 43 -10.55 -18.37 4.78
N LEU A 44 -10.19 -19.63 5.03
CA LEU A 44 -8.81 -20.02 5.34
C LEU A 44 -7.84 -19.70 4.20
N LEU A 45 -8.25 -19.91 2.94
CA LEU A 45 -7.44 -19.54 1.77
C LEU A 45 -7.23 -18.03 1.66
N ILE A 46 -8.26 -17.23 1.93
CA ILE A 46 -8.15 -15.76 1.93
C ILE A 46 -7.19 -15.30 3.03
N ILE A 47 -7.36 -15.82 4.26
CA ILE A 47 -6.50 -15.48 5.39
C ILE A 47 -5.05 -15.90 5.11
N GLY A 48 -4.84 -17.14 4.67
CA GLY A 48 -3.51 -17.66 4.33
C GLY A 48 -2.85 -16.88 3.20
N GLY A 49 -3.61 -16.54 2.16
CA GLY A 49 -3.15 -15.70 1.06
C GLY A 49 -2.75 -14.30 1.52
N TYR A 50 -3.55 -13.67 2.38
CA TYR A 50 -3.24 -12.35 2.94
C TYR A 50 -1.94 -12.37 3.75
N PHE A 51 -1.77 -13.30 4.70
CA PHE A 51 -0.55 -13.38 5.50
C PHE A 51 0.67 -13.77 4.66
N GLY A 52 0.52 -14.71 3.73
CA GLY A 52 1.59 -15.11 2.82
C GLY A 52 2.06 -13.96 1.92
N PHE A 53 1.12 -13.19 1.35
CA PHE A 53 1.44 -12.02 0.56
C PHE A 53 2.14 -10.92 1.38
N ASN A 54 1.63 -10.62 2.59
CA ASN A 54 2.27 -9.63 3.47
C ASN A 54 3.69 -10.05 3.87
N TYR A 55 3.91 -11.32 4.20
CA TYR A 55 5.25 -11.84 4.49
C TYR A 55 6.19 -11.71 3.29
N TYR A 56 5.70 -12.03 2.08
CA TYR A 56 6.46 -11.83 0.85
C TYR A 56 6.79 -10.36 0.60
N LYS A 57 5.80 -9.47 0.69
CA LYS A 57 5.99 -8.01 0.54
C LYS A 57 7.04 -7.49 1.53
N GLU A 58 6.96 -7.87 2.81
CA GLU A 58 7.92 -7.44 3.82
C GLU A 58 9.34 -7.94 3.53
N SER A 59 9.47 -9.21 3.12
CA SER A 59 10.77 -9.76 2.71
C SER A 59 11.36 -9.01 1.52
N GLN A 60 10.54 -8.67 0.52
CA GLN A 60 10.98 -7.87 -0.62
C GLN A 60 11.35 -6.44 -0.19
N ASN A 61 10.61 -5.85 0.76
CA ASN A 61 10.87 -4.51 1.27
C ASN A 61 12.25 -4.39 1.92
N VAL A 62 12.66 -5.40 2.70
CA VAL A 62 14.00 -5.44 3.30
C VAL A 62 15.11 -5.50 2.23
N LEU A 63 14.90 -6.26 1.16
CA LEU A 63 15.85 -6.32 0.03
C LEU A 63 15.89 -4.98 -0.71
N ALA A 64 14.72 -4.42 -1.04
CA ALA A 64 14.59 -3.13 -1.71
C ALA A 64 15.29 -2.01 -0.94
N GLN A 65 15.11 -1.93 0.38
CA GLN A 65 15.79 -0.95 1.23
C GLN A 65 17.32 -1.07 1.17
N LYS A 66 17.84 -2.30 1.11
CA LYS A 66 19.27 -2.55 0.98
C LYS A 66 19.80 -2.08 -0.38
N GLU A 67 19.12 -2.41 -1.47
CA GLU A 67 19.51 -1.98 -2.82
C GLU A 67 19.41 -0.45 -2.98
N MET A 68 18.39 0.16 -2.36
CA MET A 68 18.14 1.61 -2.39
C MET A 68 19.20 2.45 -1.69
N PHE A 69 19.95 1.87 -0.75
CA PHE A 69 20.96 2.60 0.05
C PHE A 69 21.94 3.38 -0.83
N GLN A 70 22.46 2.75 -1.90
CA GLN A 70 23.43 3.40 -2.78
C GLN A 70 22.81 4.51 -3.63
N ALA A 71 21.56 4.34 -4.08
CA ALA A 71 20.83 5.37 -4.81
C ALA A 71 20.58 6.61 -3.94
N VAL A 72 20.23 6.42 -2.66
CA VAL A 72 20.09 7.52 -1.68
C VAL A 72 21.42 8.23 -1.47
N PHE A 73 22.52 7.50 -1.35
CA PHE A 73 23.85 8.11 -1.25
C PHE A 73 24.18 8.98 -2.47
N TYR A 74 23.86 8.53 -3.69
CA TYR A 74 24.04 9.33 -4.90
C TYR A 74 23.14 10.55 -4.92
N PHE A 75 21.89 10.43 -4.46
CA PHE A 75 20.96 11.54 -4.34
C PHE A 75 21.48 12.61 -3.39
N GLU A 76 21.95 12.23 -2.21
CA GLU A 76 22.52 13.16 -1.22
C GLU A 76 23.80 13.85 -1.72
N ALA A 77 24.55 13.18 -2.59
CA ALA A 77 25.71 13.75 -3.28
C ALA A 77 25.36 14.58 -4.53
N ASP A 78 24.06 14.84 -4.78
CA ASP A 78 23.54 15.54 -5.96
C ASP A 78 23.94 14.88 -7.31
N SER A 79 24.28 13.59 -7.27
CA SER A 79 24.61 12.77 -8.45
C SER A 79 23.34 12.14 -9.05
N LEU A 80 22.47 13.01 -9.58
CA LEU A 80 21.09 12.66 -9.93
C LEU A 80 20.98 11.52 -10.96
N ASP A 81 21.84 11.49 -11.99
CA ASP A 81 21.78 10.43 -12.99
C ASP A 81 22.16 9.06 -12.44
N LYS A 82 23.10 9.01 -11.49
CA LYS A 82 23.46 7.76 -10.80
C LYS A 82 22.40 7.36 -9.78
N ALA A 83 21.78 8.34 -9.12
CA ALA A 83 20.67 8.07 -8.21
C ALA A 83 19.48 7.46 -8.95
N LEU A 84 19.15 7.96 -10.15
CA LEU A 84 18.06 7.47 -10.98
C LEU A 84 18.37 6.11 -11.63
N ASN A 85 19.53 5.98 -12.27
CA ASN A 85 19.84 4.85 -13.16
C ASN A 85 20.79 3.82 -12.55
N GLY A 86 21.39 4.12 -11.41
CA GLY A 86 22.46 3.31 -10.83
C GLY A 86 23.82 3.56 -11.47
N ASP A 87 24.78 2.71 -11.14
CA ASP A 87 26.16 2.77 -11.65
C ASP A 87 26.58 1.50 -12.41
N GLY A 88 25.62 0.61 -12.68
CA GLY A 88 25.83 -0.70 -13.32
C GLY A 88 26.15 -1.84 -12.34
N ASN A 89 26.56 -1.53 -11.11
CA ASN A 89 26.73 -2.52 -10.04
C ASN A 89 25.62 -2.42 -8.99
N ASN A 90 25.12 -1.21 -8.77
CA ASN A 90 24.08 -0.88 -7.81
C ASN A 90 22.87 -0.33 -8.56
N LEU A 91 21.67 -0.68 -8.08
CA LEU A 91 20.42 -0.20 -8.66
C LEU A 91 20.23 1.30 -8.39
N GLY A 92 19.60 1.98 -9.35
CA GLY A 92 19.03 3.31 -9.16
C GLY A 92 17.54 3.25 -8.81
N PHE A 93 16.97 4.39 -8.43
CA PHE A 93 15.55 4.46 -8.04
C PHE A 93 14.60 3.90 -9.09
N LEU A 94 14.88 4.09 -10.38
CA LEU A 94 14.00 3.59 -11.46
C LEU A 94 13.90 2.06 -11.46
N ALA A 95 15.05 1.38 -11.31
CA ALA A 95 15.07 -0.08 -11.24
C ALA A 95 14.42 -0.58 -9.94
N ILE A 96 14.58 0.14 -8.83
CA ILE A 96 13.96 -0.23 -7.56
C ILE A 96 12.44 -0.10 -7.62
N ILE A 97 11.91 0.92 -8.30
CA ILE A 97 10.48 1.07 -8.55
C ILE A 97 9.95 -0.10 -9.39
N GLU A 98 10.67 -0.47 -10.46
CA GLU A 98 10.29 -1.57 -11.35
C GLU A 98 10.31 -2.93 -10.64
N ASP A 99 11.39 -3.25 -9.94
CA ASP A 99 11.60 -4.57 -9.32
C ASP A 99 10.85 -4.73 -7.99
N TYR A 100 10.68 -3.64 -7.24
CA TYR A 100 10.17 -3.66 -5.87
C TYR A 100 8.97 -2.74 -5.64
N GLY A 101 8.21 -2.38 -6.67
CA GLY A 101 7.09 -1.42 -6.59
C GLY A 101 5.98 -1.77 -5.59
N ILE A 102 5.83 -3.04 -5.20
CA ILE A 102 4.87 -3.44 -4.15
C ILE A 102 5.32 -3.08 -2.72
N THR A 103 6.57 -2.66 -2.57
CA THR A 103 7.23 -2.42 -1.27
C THR A 103 7.22 -0.95 -0.91
N ASP A 104 7.42 -0.65 0.37
CA ASP A 104 7.45 0.73 0.85
C ASP A 104 8.73 1.44 0.37
N ALA A 105 9.84 0.71 0.19
CA ALA A 105 11.06 1.23 -0.46
C ALA A 105 10.86 1.53 -1.95
N GLY A 106 10.10 0.70 -2.68
CA GLY A 106 9.69 0.97 -4.06
C GLY A 106 8.87 2.25 -4.15
N ASN A 107 7.87 2.39 -3.27
CA ASN A 107 7.09 3.62 -3.13
C ASN A 107 7.98 4.82 -2.78
N LEU A 108 8.88 4.73 -1.80
CA LEU A 108 9.79 5.83 -1.46
C LEU A 108 10.75 6.18 -2.62
N SER A 109 11.11 5.21 -3.45
CA SER A 109 11.91 5.45 -4.65
C SER A 109 11.16 6.31 -5.67
N ASN A 110 9.82 6.23 -5.76
CA ASN A 110 9.02 7.17 -6.57
C ASN A 110 9.22 8.62 -6.12
N TYR A 111 9.17 8.90 -4.82
CA TYR A 111 9.44 10.24 -4.29
C TYR A 111 10.83 10.74 -4.70
N TYR A 112 11.87 9.94 -4.46
CA TYR A 112 13.24 10.33 -4.82
C TYR A 112 13.44 10.50 -6.32
N ALA A 113 12.88 9.62 -7.15
CA ALA A 113 12.94 9.73 -8.61
C ALA A 113 12.25 11.03 -9.08
N GLY A 114 11.08 11.32 -8.52
CA GLY A 114 10.35 12.57 -8.75
C GLY A 114 11.20 13.80 -8.43
N VAL A 115 11.85 13.83 -7.26
CA VAL A 115 12.74 14.93 -6.87
C VAL A 115 13.96 15.04 -7.79
N CYS A 116 14.55 13.91 -8.20
CA CYS A 116 15.67 13.91 -9.16
C CYS A 116 15.24 14.53 -10.49
N PHE A 117 14.10 14.12 -11.04
CA PHE A 117 13.60 14.66 -12.31
C PHE A 117 13.24 16.13 -12.20
N LEU A 118 12.66 16.56 -11.07
CA LEU A 118 12.37 17.96 -10.81
C LEU A 118 13.65 18.80 -10.84
N LYS A 119 14.71 18.36 -10.13
CA LYS A 119 16.02 19.00 -10.14
C LYS A 119 16.67 19.03 -11.54
N GLN A 120 16.35 18.07 -12.40
CA GLN A 120 16.79 18.04 -13.80
C GLN A 120 15.94 18.91 -14.75
N GLY A 121 14.88 19.57 -14.25
CA GLY A 121 13.95 20.35 -15.06
C GLY A 121 13.01 19.49 -15.92
N LYS A 122 12.87 18.20 -15.61
CA LYS A 122 12.00 17.24 -16.33
C LYS A 122 10.66 17.13 -15.61
N TYR A 123 9.89 18.22 -15.63
CA TYR A 123 8.69 18.40 -14.80
C TYR A 123 7.61 17.34 -15.02
N ALA A 124 7.32 16.97 -16.27
CA ALA A 124 6.33 15.92 -16.57
C ALA A 124 6.70 14.55 -15.96
N LEU A 125 7.99 14.17 -16.00
CA LEU A 125 8.47 12.94 -15.36
C LEU A 125 8.45 13.09 -13.84
N ALA A 126 8.84 14.25 -13.32
CA ALA A 126 8.78 14.52 -11.89
C ALA A 126 7.36 14.34 -11.34
N ARG A 127 6.35 14.92 -12.01
CA ARG A 127 4.93 14.75 -11.67
C ARG A 127 4.54 13.27 -11.63
N LEU A 128 4.83 12.53 -12.70
CA LEU A 128 4.47 11.11 -12.81
C LEU A 128 4.90 10.32 -11.56
N TYR A 129 6.16 10.46 -11.16
CA TYR A 129 6.67 9.74 -10.00
C TYR A 129 6.19 10.33 -8.66
N LEU A 130 5.96 11.65 -8.56
CA LEU A 130 5.42 12.25 -7.34
C LEU A 130 3.95 11.89 -7.10
N GLU A 131 3.16 11.68 -8.16
CA GLU A 131 1.76 11.22 -8.06
C GLU A 131 1.64 9.75 -7.64
N ASP A 132 2.59 8.91 -8.08
CA ASP A 132 2.66 7.50 -7.69
C ASP A 132 3.17 7.31 -6.25
N PHE A 133 3.70 8.36 -5.61
CA PHE A 133 4.14 8.32 -4.22
C PHE A 133 3.02 8.65 -3.24
N SER A 134 2.89 7.83 -2.19
CA SER A 134 2.03 8.14 -1.04
C SER A 134 2.68 7.75 0.29
N SER A 135 2.32 8.46 1.37
CA SER A 135 2.84 8.22 2.70
C SER A 135 1.82 8.58 3.78
N ASP A 136 1.74 7.74 4.81
CA ASP A 136 0.97 8.03 6.03
C ASP A 136 1.66 9.10 6.91
N ASP A 137 2.95 9.37 6.70
CA ASP A 137 3.65 10.48 7.32
C ASP A 137 3.24 11.81 6.67
N LEU A 138 2.53 12.64 7.44
CA LEU A 138 1.96 13.91 6.99
C LEU A 138 3.02 14.91 6.53
N LEU A 139 4.22 14.91 7.11
CA LEU A 139 5.29 15.84 6.73
C LEU A 139 5.89 15.45 5.38
N VAL A 140 6.16 14.15 5.20
CA VAL A 140 6.69 13.64 3.93
C VAL A 140 5.64 13.80 2.82
N GLN A 141 4.38 13.49 3.09
CA GLN A 141 3.30 13.67 2.13
C GLN A 141 3.08 15.14 1.75
N ALA A 142 3.09 16.06 2.73
CA ALA A 142 2.98 17.49 2.46
C ALA A 142 4.16 17.99 1.60
N ARG A 143 5.37 17.46 1.81
CA ARG A 143 6.51 17.79 0.98
C ARG A 143 6.33 17.30 -0.46
N ALA A 144 5.83 16.07 -0.66
CA ALA A 144 5.52 15.55 -1.99
C ALA A 144 4.49 16.42 -2.72
N TYR A 145 3.42 16.84 -2.04
CA TYR A 145 2.43 17.77 -2.62
C TYR A 145 3.01 19.13 -2.98
N SER A 146 3.90 19.68 -2.14
CA SER A 146 4.60 20.92 -2.47
C SER A 146 5.43 20.78 -3.74
N LEU A 147 6.17 19.68 -3.90
CA LEU A 147 6.97 19.43 -5.10
C LEU A 147 6.10 19.17 -6.33
N LEU A 148 4.96 18.51 -6.16
CA LEU A 148 3.98 18.32 -7.22
C LEU A 148 3.41 19.68 -7.68
N GLY A 149 3.08 20.57 -6.74
CA GLY A 149 2.70 21.95 -7.05
C GLY A 149 3.79 22.71 -7.81
N ASP A 150 5.06 22.53 -7.43
CA ASP A 150 6.20 23.12 -8.16
C ASP A 150 6.24 22.59 -9.61
N THR A 151 5.96 21.30 -9.86
CA THR A 151 5.89 20.77 -11.24
C THR A 151 4.78 21.42 -12.06
N TYR A 152 3.59 21.60 -11.48
CA TYR A 152 2.45 22.23 -12.15
C TYR A 152 2.75 23.70 -12.48
N MET A 153 3.33 24.43 -11.54
CA MET A 153 3.76 25.81 -11.73
C MET A 153 4.77 25.97 -12.89
N GLU A 154 5.79 25.11 -12.94
CA GLU A 154 6.82 25.13 -13.98
C GLU A 154 6.27 24.78 -15.37
N GLU A 155 5.23 23.96 -15.44
CA GLU A 155 4.52 23.63 -16.68
C GLU A 155 3.43 24.64 -17.05
N ASN A 156 3.22 25.68 -16.24
CA ASN A 156 2.12 26.65 -16.39
C ASN A 156 0.73 26.01 -16.38
N ASN A 157 0.56 24.89 -15.66
CA ASN A 157 -0.73 24.31 -15.37
C ASN A 157 -1.14 24.77 -13.96
N TYR A 158 -2.21 25.56 -13.86
CA TYR A 158 -2.63 26.18 -12.60
C TYR A 158 -4.00 25.72 -12.11
N GLU A 159 -4.67 24.85 -12.89
CA GLU A 159 -6.02 24.38 -12.57
C GLU A 159 -6.02 23.08 -11.76
N ASP A 160 -4.90 22.35 -11.78
CA ASP A 160 -4.64 21.10 -11.08
C ASP A 160 -3.64 21.30 -9.93
#